data_AF-A0AAU5FTV6-F1
#
_entry.id   AF-A0AAU5FTV6-F1
#
_cell.length_a   1.000
_cell.length_b   1.000
_cell.length_c   1.000
_cell.angle_alpha   90.00
_cell.angle_beta   90.00
_cell.angle_gamma   90.00
#
_symmetry.space_group_name_H-M   'P 1'
#
loop_
_entity.id
_entity.type
_entity.pdbx_description
1 polymer ?
#
loop_
_entity_poly.entity_id
_entity_poly.type
_entity_poly.pdbx_seq_one_letter_code
_entity_poly.pdbx_strand_id
1 'polypeptide(L)'
;MTTRSTGKRLVALGSAIAAALLIAAAAPQSASAEATRTFQLALSCSYGLPYGLTVDNGSGWYYPDGSSYASGGVKYFTVQIPQSATALAVNTGFCENDPKTPTWEGYRYTITPGTSTISADGYCLDEYVYPGPFVRYCSLSSLAYS
;
A
#
# COMPACT_ATOMS: atom_id res chain seq x y z
N MET A 1 56.87 -10.80 -41.94
CA MET A 1 56.15 -11.04 -40.67
C MET A 1 54.91 -10.17 -40.69
N THR A 2 53.77 -10.79 -40.93
CA THR A 2 52.50 -10.16 -41.33
C THR A 2 51.55 -10.03 -40.12
N THR A 3 50.56 -9.14 -40.27
CA THR A 3 49.29 -9.05 -39.50
C THR A 3 49.33 -8.47 -38.08
N ARG A 4 49.05 -7.15 -37.95
CA ARG A 4 48.67 -6.51 -36.66
C ARG A 4 47.57 -5.44 -36.74
N SER A 5 46.81 -5.34 -37.84
CA SER A 5 45.89 -4.20 -38.05
C SER A 5 44.39 -4.53 -37.95
N THR A 6 43.98 -5.79 -38.12
CA THR A 6 42.54 -6.14 -38.27
C THR A 6 41.78 -6.32 -36.96
N GLY A 7 42.47 -6.62 -35.84
CA GLY A 7 41.81 -6.89 -34.56
C GLY A 7 41.15 -5.67 -33.89
N LYS A 8 41.66 -4.46 -34.13
CA LYS A 8 41.15 -3.24 -33.48
C LYS A 8 39.83 -2.72 -34.06
N ARG A 9 39.48 -3.09 -35.30
CA ARG A 9 38.22 -2.65 -35.94
C ARG A 9 37.02 -3.52 -35.55
N LEU A 10 37.22 -4.80 -35.24
CA LEU A 10 36.15 -5.72 -34.87
C LEU A 10 35.61 -5.46 -33.45
N VAL A 11 36.49 -5.08 -32.51
CA VAL A 11 36.07 -4.75 -31.14
C VAL A 11 35.20 -3.49 -31.12
N ALA A 12 35.53 -2.48 -31.93
CA ALA A 12 34.77 -1.22 -31.98
C ALA A 12 33.35 -1.38 -32.57
N LEU A 13 33.15 -2.33 -33.50
CA LEU A 13 31.83 -2.64 -34.06
C LEU A 13 30.96 -3.46 -33.08
N GLY A 14 31.55 -4.34 -32.29
CA GLY A 14 30.84 -5.11 -31.24
C GLY A 14 30.32 -4.23 -30.11
N SER A 15 31.09 -3.21 -29.69
CA SER A 15 30.69 -2.27 -28.64
C SER A 15 29.48 -1.41 -29.00
N ALA A 16 29.35 -1.03 -30.28
CA ALA A 16 28.25 -0.17 -30.75
C ALA A 16 26.91 -0.92 -30.77
N ILE A 17 26.92 -2.21 -31.09
CA ILE A 17 25.71 -3.05 -31.12
C ILE A 17 25.25 -3.39 -29.69
N ALA A 18 26.19 -3.66 -28.78
CA ALA A 18 25.87 -3.89 -27.37
C ALA A 18 25.26 -2.65 -26.70
N ALA A 19 25.77 -1.45 -27.02
CA ALA A 19 25.22 -0.19 -26.52
C ALA A 19 23.78 0.07 -27.04
N ALA A 20 23.49 -0.23 -28.31
CA ALA A 20 22.15 -0.08 -28.87
C ALA A 20 21.13 -1.05 -28.24
N LEU A 21 21.54 -2.29 -27.94
CA LEU A 21 20.72 -3.27 -27.21
C LEU A 21 20.48 -2.87 -25.75
N LEU A 22 21.47 -2.29 -25.08
CA LEU A 22 21.33 -1.75 -23.73
C LEU A 22 20.42 -0.51 -23.67
N ILE A 23 20.43 0.34 -24.71
CA ILE A 23 19.55 1.51 -24.80
C ILE A 23 18.10 1.09 -25.11
N ALA A 24 17.88 0.04 -25.90
CA ALA A 24 16.55 -0.49 -26.18
C ALA A 24 15.94 -1.25 -24.97
N ALA A 25 16.77 -1.91 -24.16
CA ALA A 25 16.34 -2.57 -22.91
C ALA A 25 16.10 -1.59 -21.75
N ALA A 26 16.65 -0.37 -21.85
CA ALA A 26 16.43 0.73 -20.91
C ALA A 26 15.32 1.69 -21.36
N ALA A 27 14.46 1.28 -22.30
CA ALA A 27 13.21 1.99 -22.52
C ALA A 27 12.50 2.07 -21.16
N PRO A 28 12.19 3.27 -20.64
CA PRO A 28 11.43 3.38 -19.41
C PRO A 28 10.11 2.68 -19.71
N GLN A 29 9.94 1.48 -19.15
CA GLN A 29 8.63 0.89 -19.02
C GLN A 29 7.84 1.98 -18.33
N SER A 30 6.91 2.59 -19.06
CA SER A 30 5.97 3.51 -18.46
C SER A 30 5.25 2.64 -17.46
N ALA A 31 5.67 2.67 -16.19
CA ALA A 31 4.90 2.12 -15.10
C ALA A 31 3.58 2.87 -15.23
N SER A 32 2.59 2.19 -15.80
CA SER A 32 1.25 2.74 -15.92
C SER A 32 0.88 3.10 -14.50
N ALA A 33 0.84 4.40 -14.20
CA ALA A 33 0.47 4.88 -12.89
C ALA A 33 -0.91 4.31 -12.64
N GLU A 34 -0.98 3.35 -11.73
CA GLU A 34 -2.21 2.63 -11.49
C GLU A 34 -3.26 3.65 -11.06
N ALA A 35 -4.39 3.66 -11.76
CA ALA A 35 -5.46 4.59 -11.42
C ALA A 35 -5.92 4.32 -9.99
N THR A 36 -6.17 5.39 -9.23
CA THR A 36 -6.62 5.30 -7.84
C THR A 36 -8.08 5.72 -7.70
N ARG A 37 -8.71 5.27 -6.60
CA ARG A 37 -10.02 5.70 -6.15
C ARG A 37 -9.94 6.15 -4.70
N THR A 38 -10.90 6.99 -4.32
CA THR A 38 -11.00 7.47 -2.95
C THR A 38 -11.54 6.40 -2.02
N PHE A 39 -10.89 6.24 -0.88
CA PHE A 39 -11.36 5.49 0.27
C PHE A 39 -11.49 6.44 1.46
N GLN A 40 -12.71 6.59 1.96
CA GLN A 40 -13.06 7.38 3.14
C GLN A 40 -13.30 6.43 4.30
N LEU A 41 -12.57 6.62 5.39
CA LEU A 41 -12.64 5.76 6.57
C LEU A 41 -12.83 6.59 7.82
N ALA A 42 -13.92 6.37 8.53
CA ALA A 42 -14.09 6.82 9.91
C ALA A 42 -13.66 5.70 10.84
N LEU A 43 -12.62 5.92 11.64
CA LEU A 43 -12.04 4.90 12.50
C LEU A 43 -11.97 5.37 13.95
N SER A 44 -12.41 4.53 14.87
CA SER A 44 -12.27 4.73 16.31
C SER A 44 -11.44 3.61 16.94
N CYS A 45 -10.95 3.87 18.16
CA CYS A 45 -10.27 2.88 18.98
C CYS A 45 -11.04 2.63 20.26
N SER A 46 -10.82 1.47 20.89
CA SER A 46 -11.31 1.19 22.24
C SER A 46 -10.83 2.23 23.26
N TYR A 47 -9.56 2.65 23.14
CA TYR A 47 -8.94 3.66 23.98
C TYR A 47 -8.20 4.71 23.13
N GLY A 48 -8.63 5.97 23.25
CA GLY A 48 -8.00 7.11 22.57
C GLY A 48 -8.30 7.19 21.08
N LEU A 49 -7.46 7.95 20.35
CA LEU A 49 -7.58 8.11 18.90
C LEU A 49 -6.64 7.16 18.13
N PRO A 50 -7.04 6.70 16.94
CA PRO A 50 -6.13 5.95 16.07
C PRO A 50 -5.05 6.86 15.45
N TYR A 51 -3.83 6.36 15.36
CA TYR A 51 -2.70 7.05 14.72
C TYR A 51 -2.05 6.18 13.66
N GLY A 52 -1.81 6.81 12.49
CA GLY A 52 -1.40 6.11 11.28
C GLY A 52 -2.53 5.26 10.69
N LEU A 53 -2.44 5.03 9.38
CA LEU A 53 -3.29 4.11 8.66
C LEU A 53 -2.40 3.34 7.69
N THR A 54 -2.41 2.03 7.78
CA THR A 54 -1.96 1.15 6.71
C THR A 54 -3.15 0.42 6.13
N VAL A 55 -3.08 0.18 4.84
CA VAL A 55 -4.10 -0.54 4.08
C VAL A 55 -3.41 -1.71 3.38
N ASP A 56 -4.10 -2.83 3.31
CA ASP A 56 -3.75 -3.95 2.45
C ASP A 56 -4.89 -4.17 1.46
N ASN A 57 -4.57 -4.04 0.18
CA ASN A 57 -5.51 -4.13 -0.92
C ASN A 57 -5.44 -5.48 -1.67
N GLY A 58 -4.70 -6.45 -1.13
CA GLY A 58 -4.39 -7.75 -1.74
C GLY A 58 -2.93 -7.93 -2.17
N SER A 59 -2.13 -6.85 -2.21
CA SER A 59 -0.69 -6.91 -2.54
C SER A 59 0.23 -6.68 -1.33
N GLY A 60 -0.34 -6.56 -0.12
CA GLY A 60 0.39 -6.33 1.12
C GLY A 60 0.13 -4.95 1.71
N TRP A 61 0.71 -4.72 2.89
CA TRP A 61 0.50 -3.50 3.66
C TRP A 61 1.29 -2.32 3.09
N TYR A 62 0.61 -1.19 2.90
CA TYR A 62 1.22 0.07 2.52
C TYR A 62 0.56 1.25 3.25
N TYR A 63 1.23 2.39 3.24
CA TYR A 63 0.68 3.66 3.74
C TYR A 63 0.06 4.39 2.55
N PRO A 64 -1.27 4.46 2.44
CA PRO A 64 -1.89 5.15 1.32
C PRO A 64 -1.73 6.66 1.46
N ASP A 65 -1.56 7.34 0.33
CA ASP A 65 -1.54 8.81 0.29
C ASP A 65 -2.93 9.36 0.63
N GLY A 66 -2.96 10.48 1.36
CA GLY A 66 -4.21 11.13 1.71
C GLY A 66 -4.11 12.13 2.84
N SER A 67 -5.26 12.44 3.43
CA SER A 67 -5.39 13.35 4.57
C SER A 67 -6.16 12.69 5.71
N SER A 68 -6.02 13.24 6.91
CA SER A 68 -6.85 12.84 8.04
C SER A 68 -7.12 14.00 8.98
N TYR A 69 -8.23 13.92 9.71
CA TYR A 69 -8.58 14.82 10.80
C TYR A 69 -9.31 14.06 11.91
N ALA A 70 -9.30 14.59 13.13
CA ALA A 70 -9.98 14.00 14.27
C ALA A 70 -11.20 14.85 14.67
N SER A 71 -12.30 14.19 15.00
CA SER A 71 -13.50 14.84 15.54
C SER A 71 -14.31 13.83 16.37
N GLY A 72 -14.71 14.23 17.57
CA GLY A 72 -15.64 13.44 18.41
C GLY A 72 -15.16 12.02 18.77
N GLY A 73 -13.86 11.83 19.02
CA GLY A 73 -13.30 10.50 19.36
C GLY A 73 -13.11 9.57 18.15
N VAL A 74 -13.35 10.07 16.94
CA VAL A 74 -13.17 9.35 15.67
C VAL A 74 -12.11 10.07 14.85
N LYS A 75 -11.31 9.31 14.11
CA LYS A 75 -10.42 9.84 13.09
C LYS A 75 -10.94 9.50 11.70
N TYR A 76 -11.04 10.53 10.89
CA TYR A 76 -11.50 10.44 9.52
C TYR A 76 -10.29 10.47 8.61
N PHE A 77 -10.14 9.46 7.78
CA PHE A 77 -9.10 9.33 6.77
C PHE A 77 -9.76 9.46 5.39
N THR A 78 -9.17 10.26 4.52
CA THR A 78 -9.52 10.30 3.09
C THR A 78 -8.25 9.97 2.32
N VAL A 79 -8.18 8.73 1.82
CA VAL A 79 -6.97 8.17 1.22
C VAL A 79 -7.24 7.64 -0.17
N GLN A 80 -6.17 7.40 -0.92
CA GLN A 80 -6.22 6.86 -2.27
C GLN A 80 -5.78 5.40 -2.26
N ILE A 81 -6.61 4.53 -2.83
CA ILE A 81 -6.30 3.11 -3.02
C ILE A 81 -6.41 2.78 -4.51
N PRO A 82 -5.71 1.75 -5.00
CA PRO A 82 -5.80 1.40 -6.41
C PRO A 82 -7.21 0.96 -6.84
N GLN A 83 -7.59 1.31 -8.08
CA GLN A 83 -8.89 0.92 -8.65
C GLN A 83 -8.98 -0.59 -8.90
N SER A 84 -7.83 -1.27 -9.08
CA SER A 84 -7.80 -2.73 -9.26
C SER A 84 -7.95 -3.50 -7.94
N ALA A 85 -7.92 -2.81 -6.79
CA ALA A 85 -8.00 -3.45 -5.49
C ALA A 85 -9.26 -4.33 -5.38
N THR A 86 -9.04 -5.60 -5.01
CA THR A 86 -10.10 -6.62 -4.85
C THR A 86 -10.35 -6.99 -3.40
N ALA A 87 -9.45 -6.56 -2.50
CA ALA A 87 -9.59 -6.72 -1.07
C ALA A 87 -9.27 -5.42 -0.36
N LEU A 88 -9.68 -5.34 0.91
CA LEU A 88 -9.38 -4.25 1.80
C LEU A 88 -9.19 -4.81 3.20
N ALA A 89 -8.03 -4.58 3.80
CA ALA A 89 -7.82 -4.69 5.23
C ALA A 89 -7.20 -3.39 5.71
N VAL A 90 -7.54 -2.98 6.93
CA VAL A 90 -7.04 -1.73 7.53
C VAL A 90 -6.32 -2.05 8.82
N ASN A 91 -5.31 -1.24 9.13
CA ASN A 91 -4.62 -1.29 10.41
C ASN A 91 -4.19 0.13 10.80
N THR A 92 -4.11 0.37 12.10
CA THR A 92 -3.53 1.59 12.66
C THR A 92 -2.13 1.29 13.15
N GLY A 93 -1.27 2.30 13.19
CA GLY A 93 0.05 2.15 13.82
C GLY A 93 -0.09 1.96 15.32
N PHE A 94 -0.94 2.77 15.97
CA PHE A 94 -1.33 2.60 17.36
C PHE A 94 -2.64 3.29 17.70
N CYS A 95 -3.34 2.80 18.72
CA CYS A 95 -4.34 3.57 19.46
C CYS A 95 -3.60 4.28 20.60
N GLU A 96 -3.87 5.57 20.84
CA GLU A 96 -3.03 6.49 21.65
C GLU A 96 -2.50 5.93 22.99
N ASN A 97 -3.30 5.12 23.68
CA ASN A 97 -2.97 4.55 25.00
C ASN A 97 -2.55 3.07 24.96
N ASP A 98 -2.52 2.47 23.77
CA ASP A 98 -2.25 1.06 23.55
C ASP A 98 -0.82 0.82 23.06
N PRO A 99 -0.29 -0.40 23.19
CA PRO A 99 1.05 -0.74 22.71
C PRO A 99 1.27 -0.38 21.23
N LYS A 100 2.51 0.04 20.93
CA LYS A 100 2.87 0.61 19.63
C LYS A 100 3.12 -0.42 18.52
N THR A 101 3.20 -1.69 18.86
CA THR A 101 3.57 -2.77 17.91
C THR A 101 2.80 -4.07 18.18
N PRO A 102 1.46 -4.06 18.20
CA PRO A 102 0.70 -5.31 18.30
C PRO A 102 0.82 -6.12 17.01
N THR A 103 0.65 -7.44 17.14
CA THR A 103 0.48 -8.32 15.98
C THR A 103 -0.89 -8.04 15.36
N TRP A 104 -0.98 -7.91 14.04
CA TRP A 104 -2.26 -7.66 13.38
C TRP A 104 -3.03 -8.97 13.16
N GLU A 105 -4.30 -9.01 13.57
CA GLU A 105 -5.24 -10.10 13.29
C GLU A 105 -6.62 -9.55 12.88
N GLY A 106 -6.62 -8.44 12.13
CA GLY A 106 -7.85 -7.82 11.65
C GLY A 106 -8.56 -8.58 10.53
N TYR A 107 -9.65 -7.99 10.05
CA TYR A 107 -10.48 -8.57 8.99
C TYR A 107 -10.06 -8.05 7.61
N ARG A 108 -10.24 -8.92 6.60
CA ARG A 108 -10.10 -8.56 5.19
C ARG A 108 -11.46 -8.65 4.51
N TYR A 109 -11.81 -7.61 3.78
CA TYR A 109 -13.09 -7.43 3.11
C TYR A 109 -12.88 -7.51 1.60
N THR A 110 -13.69 -8.30 0.90
CA THR A 110 -13.70 -8.30 -0.57
C THR A 110 -14.36 -7.03 -1.08
N ILE A 111 -13.72 -6.35 -2.03
CA ILE A 111 -14.25 -5.14 -2.66
C ILE A 111 -14.27 -5.30 -4.18
N THR A 112 -15.23 -4.65 -4.83
CA THR A 112 -15.30 -4.65 -6.29
C THR A 112 -14.28 -3.65 -6.85
N PRO A 113 -13.45 -4.02 -7.84
CA PRO A 113 -12.61 -3.07 -8.57
C PRO A 113 -13.46 -2.00 -9.26
N GLY A 114 -12.95 -0.77 -9.35
CA GLY A 114 -13.66 0.31 -10.01
C GLY A 114 -13.25 1.70 -9.53
N THR A 115 -14.00 2.70 -9.97
CA THR A 115 -13.71 4.14 -9.75
C THR A 115 -14.53 4.77 -8.64
N SER A 116 -15.58 4.07 -8.17
CA SER A 116 -16.48 4.54 -7.11
C SER A 116 -15.72 4.77 -5.81
N THR A 117 -16.14 5.80 -5.06
CA THR A 117 -15.62 6.07 -3.73
C THR A 117 -16.10 4.98 -2.79
N ILE A 118 -15.20 4.44 -1.97
CA ILE A 118 -15.55 3.54 -0.89
C ILE A 118 -15.62 4.36 0.39
N SER A 119 -16.72 4.24 1.14
CA SER A 119 -16.86 4.82 2.47
C SER A 119 -17.08 3.70 3.49
N ALA A 120 -16.38 3.76 4.62
CA ALA A 120 -16.48 2.78 5.69
C ALA A 120 -16.37 3.43 7.06
N ASP A 121 -17.05 2.82 8.01
CA ASP A 121 -16.83 3.03 9.44
C ASP A 121 -16.11 1.80 9.99
N GLY A 122 -15.23 2.00 10.97
CA GLY A 122 -14.51 0.91 11.59
C GLY A 122 -14.09 1.20 13.03
N TYR A 123 -13.66 0.12 13.68
CA TYR A 123 -13.21 0.12 15.06
C TYR A 123 -11.98 -0.77 15.20
N CYS A 124 -10.99 -0.27 15.93
CA CYS A 124 -9.79 -1.01 16.30
C CYS A 124 -9.74 -1.23 17.82
N LEU A 125 -9.32 -2.42 18.21
CA LEU A 125 -9.05 -2.75 19.61
C LEU A 125 -7.72 -3.49 19.71
N ASP A 126 -6.99 -3.22 20.78
CA ASP A 126 -5.83 -3.99 21.19
C ASP A 126 -6.23 -4.91 22.34
N GLU A 127 -6.09 -6.20 22.13
CA GLU A 127 -6.40 -7.20 23.14
C GLU A 127 -5.12 -7.93 23.57
N TYR A 128 -5.02 -8.19 24.87
CA TYR A 128 -3.95 -9.02 25.40
C TYR A 128 -4.37 -10.49 25.36
N VAL A 129 -3.72 -11.29 24.53
CA VAL A 129 -3.95 -12.73 24.45
C VAL A 129 -3.00 -13.42 25.44
N TYR A 130 -3.51 -14.16 26.44
CA TYR A 130 -2.68 -14.88 27.41
C TYR A 130 -2.65 -16.41 27.17
N PRO A 131 -1.46 -17.04 27.14
CA PRO A 131 -0.12 -16.43 27.10
C PRO A 131 0.20 -15.95 25.67
N GLY A 132 0.67 -14.71 25.49
CA GLY A 132 0.89 -14.17 24.14
C GLY A 132 1.16 -12.66 24.04
N PRO A 133 1.32 -12.16 22.79
CA PRO A 133 1.48 -10.74 22.51
C PRO A 133 0.15 -9.98 22.57
N PHE A 134 0.22 -8.65 22.51
CA PHE A 134 -0.95 -7.84 22.17
C PHE A 134 -1.29 -8.03 20.70
N VAL A 135 -2.57 -8.21 20.43
CA VAL A 135 -3.12 -8.38 19.08
C VAL A 135 -4.06 -7.22 18.78
N ARG A 136 -3.91 -6.64 17.58
CA ARG A 136 -4.80 -5.59 17.09
C ARG A 136 -5.82 -6.16 16.13
N TYR A 137 -7.08 -5.97 16.49
CA TYR A 137 -8.22 -6.29 15.66
C TYR A 137 -8.84 -4.99 15.17
N CYS A 138 -8.69 -4.72 13.87
CA CYS A 138 -9.44 -3.68 13.19
C CYS A 138 -10.54 -4.32 12.34
N SER A 139 -11.76 -3.83 12.52
CA SER A 139 -12.94 -4.27 11.77
C SER A 139 -13.65 -3.07 11.17
N LEU A 140 -14.16 -3.25 9.96
CA LEU A 140 -15.07 -2.34 9.28
C LEU A 140 -16.50 -2.85 9.46
N SER A 141 -17.41 -1.96 9.86
CA SER A 141 -18.82 -2.30 10.10
C SER A 141 -19.64 -2.36 8.82
N SER A 142 -19.28 -1.57 7.80
CA SER A 142 -19.93 -1.61 6.48
C SER A 142 -19.06 -0.96 5.40
N LEU A 143 -19.30 -1.34 4.15
CA LEU A 143 -18.73 -0.70 2.95
C LEU A 143 -19.86 -0.11 2.10
N ALA A 144 -19.79 1.18 1.83
CA ALA A 144 -20.69 1.89 0.93
C ALA A 144 -19.93 2.37 -0.32
N TYR A 145 -20.63 2.42 -1.46
CA TYR A 145 -20.09 2.82 -2.75
C TYR A 145 -20.87 4.03 -3.30
N SER A 146 -20.17 5.08 -3.75
CA SER A 146 -20.75 6.27 -4.38
C SER A 146 -19.98 6.77 -5.60
#